data_AF-A0A7Z9ZKK7-F1
#
_entry.id   AF-A0A7Z9ZKK7-F1
#
_cell.length_a   1.000
_cell.length_b   1.000
_cell.length_c   1.000
_cell.angle_alpha   90.00
_cell.angle_beta   90.00
_cell.angle_gamma   90.00
#
_symmetry.space_group_name_H-M   'P 1'
#
loop_
_entity.id
_entity.type
_entity.pdbx_description
1 polymer ?
#
loop_
_entity_poly.entity_id
_entity_poly.type
_entity_poly.pdbx_seq_one_letter_code
_entity_poly.pdbx_strand_id
1 'polypeptide(L)'
;MLIAFTPLYYVVAERWIGAPAEIIEPARVGLMIMTLWTWAIAYRRFQQGVLIRFGHSRAVGFGTMVRLAADGTVLLTGYLIHTLPGIVVATGALAAGVVGEAVYAGLRVRSVLRDQVRNTPPEGGELTARAFLAFYTPLAMTSLLNLLVQPIGSAALSRMPQPLESLAVWPVLSGFVFLLRSAGMAYNEVVIALLDRPGAARNLRRFTALLTAGTTALLLLVAATPLSSLWFGRVSALSPRLAALASHGLWLALPLPGLNVLQSWYQGAIVHSRRTRGITEAVLVFLLTTSAILWAGAACKRVPGLYVGLMAFAVGRTLQTAWLWYRSRPAMRRLSVA
;
A
#
# COMPACT_ATOMS: atom_id res chain seq x y z
N MET A 1 -4.33 -21.12 2.90
CA MET A 1 -5.28 -22.23 2.65
C MET A 1 -5.78 -22.84 3.96
N LEU A 2 -4.88 -23.26 4.87
CA LEU A 2 -5.28 -23.79 6.19
C LEU A 2 -6.26 -22.89 6.95
N ILE A 3 -5.99 -21.59 7.10
CA ILE A 3 -6.90 -20.69 7.81
C ILE A 3 -8.27 -20.61 7.11
N ALA A 4 -8.33 -20.41 5.79
CA ALA A 4 -9.59 -20.18 5.07
C ALA A 4 -10.54 -21.39 5.08
N PHE A 5 -10.00 -22.59 4.88
CA PHE A 5 -10.79 -23.82 4.70
C PHE A 5 -10.98 -24.64 5.97
N THR A 6 -10.43 -24.22 7.11
CA THR A 6 -10.58 -24.95 8.39
C THR A 6 -11.23 -24.07 9.46
N PRO A 7 -11.68 -24.65 10.60
CA PRO A 7 -12.19 -23.87 11.73
C PRO A 7 -11.18 -22.91 12.36
N LEU A 8 -9.90 -23.00 11.98
CA LEU A 8 -8.87 -22.03 12.38
C LEU A 8 -9.23 -20.60 11.96
N TYR A 9 -10.04 -20.43 10.91
CA TYR A 9 -10.60 -19.13 10.51
C TYR A 9 -11.25 -18.41 11.69
N TYR A 10 -12.13 -19.09 12.43
CA TYR A 10 -12.91 -18.49 13.52
C TYR A 10 -12.02 -18.09 14.69
N VAL A 11 -10.98 -18.87 14.99
CA VAL A 11 -9.98 -18.50 16.01
C VAL A 11 -9.32 -17.16 15.65
N VAL A 12 -8.94 -16.99 14.39
CA VAL A 12 -8.30 -15.75 13.93
C VAL A 12 -9.31 -14.60 13.87
N ALA A 13 -10.46 -14.79 13.23
CA ALA A 13 -11.45 -13.75 12.99
C ALA A 13 -12.15 -13.29 14.29
N GLU A 14 -12.60 -14.23 15.12
CA GLU A 14 -13.34 -13.93 16.35
C GLU A 14 -12.41 -13.60 17.51
N ARG A 15 -11.39 -14.44 17.78
CA ARG A 15 -10.58 -14.26 18.99
C ARG A 15 -9.45 -13.27 18.81
N TRP A 16 -8.69 -13.37 17.71
CA TRP A 16 -7.51 -12.54 17.51
C TRP A 16 -7.83 -11.18 16.90
N ILE A 17 -8.72 -11.12 15.91
CA ILE A 17 -9.15 -9.86 15.30
C ILE A 17 -10.28 -9.23 16.10
N GLY A 18 -11.25 -10.03 16.57
CA GLY A 18 -12.46 -9.51 17.21
C GLY A 18 -13.42 -8.89 16.20
N ALA A 19 -13.49 -9.47 15.00
CA ALA A 19 -14.32 -8.95 13.91
C ALA A 19 -15.82 -9.02 14.26
N PRO A 20 -16.63 -8.03 13.83
CA PRO A 20 -18.09 -8.08 13.96
C PRO A 20 -18.68 -9.32 13.28
N ALA A 21 -19.72 -9.92 13.89
CA ALA A 21 -20.32 -11.16 13.43
C ALA A 21 -20.83 -11.08 11.99
N GLU A 22 -21.30 -9.89 11.58
CA GLU A 22 -21.87 -9.61 10.26
C GLU A 22 -20.86 -9.78 9.12
N ILE A 23 -19.56 -9.65 9.40
CA ILE A 23 -18.52 -9.72 8.37
C ILE A 23 -17.69 -11.00 8.39
N ILE A 24 -17.85 -11.86 9.40
CA ILE A 24 -17.06 -13.10 9.54
C ILE A 24 -17.29 -14.04 8.36
N GLU A 25 -18.53 -14.46 8.12
CA GLU A 25 -18.83 -15.40 7.03
C GLU A 25 -18.56 -14.80 5.63
N PRO A 26 -19.00 -13.56 5.32
CA PRO A 26 -18.64 -12.94 4.04
C PRO A 26 -17.13 -12.85 3.81
N ALA A 27 -16.36 -12.45 4.83
CA ALA A 27 -14.90 -12.34 4.72
C ALA A 27 -14.24 -13.72 4.52
N ARG A 28 -14.80 -14.79 5.11
CA ARG A 28 -14.32 -16.16 4.88
C ARG A 28 -14.45 -16.57 3.42
N VAL A 29 -15.62 -16.32 2.82
CA VAL A 29 -15.88 -16.60 1.39
C VAL A 29 -14.89 -15.82 0.52
N GLY A 30 -14.70 -14.52 0.79
CA GLY A 30 -13.73 -13.71 0.08
C GLY A 30 -12.30 -14.26 0.19
N LEU A 31 -11.89 -14.68 1.39
CA LEU A 31 -10.57 -15.29 1.62
C LEU A 31 -10.39 -16.61 0.86
N MET A 32 -11.44 -17.43 0.76
CA MET A 32 -11.42 -18.68 -0.01
C MET A 32 -11.19 -18.39 -1.51
N ILE A 33 -11.93 -17.45 -2.08
CA ILE A 33 -11.79 -17.03 -3.49
C ILE A 33 -10.38 -16.49 -3.75
N MET A 34 -9.84 -15.71 -2.81
CA MET A 34 -8.50 -15.11 -2.95
C MET A 34 -7.34 -16.08 -2.63
N THR A 35 -7.58 -17.37 -2.42
CA THR A 35 -6.48 -18.31 -2.10
C THR A 35 -5.43 -18.45 -3.19
N LEU A 36 -5.84 -18.43 -4.47
CA LEU A 36 -4.91 -18.46 -5.62
C LEU A 36 -4.25 -17.09 -5.89
N TRP A 37 -4.81 -16.01 -5.34
CA TRP A 37 -4.36 -14.65 -5.60
C TRP A 37 -2.91 -14.42 -5.14
N THR A 38 -2.53 -14.92 -3.96
CA THR A 38 -1.17 -14.76 -3.44
C THR A 38 -0.11 -15.40 -4.34
N TRP A 39 -0.36 -16.63 -4.79
CA TRP A 39 0.54 -17.33 -5.72
C TRP A 39 0.63 -16.59 -7.06
N ALA A 40 -0.51 -16.17 -7.60
CA ALA A 40 -0.57 -15.44 -8.86
C ALA A 40 0.22 -14.13 -8.81
N ILE A 41 0.17 -13.37 -7.69
CA ILE A 41 0.99 -12.17 -7.51
C ILE A 41 2.48 -12.51 -7.55
N ALA A 42 2.91 -13.53 -6.79
CA ALA A 42 4.31 -13.90 -6.71
C ALA A 42 4.86 -14.32 -8.08
N TYR A 43 4.12 -15.21 -8.76
CA TYR A 43 4.45 -15.65 -10.11
C TYR A 43 4.51 -14.47 -11.09
N ARG A 44 3.45 -13.65 -11.14
CA ARG A 44 3.37 -12.46 -12.01
C ARG A 44 4.52 -11.48 -11.76
N ARG A 45 4.79 -11.12 -10.50
CA ARG A 45 5.86 -10.18 -10.14
C ARG A 45 7.23 -10.70 -10.53
N PHE A 46 7.49 -11.99 -10.36
CA PHE A 46 8.73 -12.61 -10.81
C PHE A 46 8.91 -12.49 -12.33
N GLN A 47 7.88 -12.87 -13.11
CA GLN A 47 7.95 -12.77 -14.57
C GLN A 47 8.09 -11.31 -15.05
N GLN A 48 7.40 -10.36 -14.40
CA GLN A 48 7.56 -8.93 -14.68
C GLN A 48 9.00 -8.47 -14.44
N GLY A 49 9.65 -8.94 -13.37
CA GLY A 49 11.07 -8.66 -13.11
C GLY A 49 11.99 -9.14 -14.23
N VAL A 50 11.77 -10.36 -14.73
CA VAL A 50 12.53 -10.90 -15.89
C VAL A 50 12.29 -10.05 -17.13
N LEU A 51 11.02 -9.76 -17.47
CA LEU A 51 10.67 -8.93 -18.62
C LEU A 51 11.33 -7.54 -18.55
N ILE A 52 11.33 -6.90 -17.38
CA ILE A 52 11.96 -5.59 -17.18
C ILE A 52 13.48 -5.67 -17.37
N ARG A 53 14.14 -6.66 -16.75
CA ARG A 53 15.60 -6.85 -16.83
C ARG A 53 16.08 -6.96 -18.28
N PHE A 54 15.30 -7.61 -19.12
CA PHE A 54 15.61 -7.85 -20.53
C PHE A 54 14.95 -6.84 -21.47
N GLY A 55 14.52 -5.66 -20.99
CA GLY A 55 14.06 -4.54 -21.85
C GLY A 55 12.61 -4.63 -22.36
N HIS A 56 11.81 -5.59 -21.88
CA HIS A 56 10.41 -5.81 -22.30
C HIS A 56 9.41 -5.12 -21.36
N SER A 57 9.72 -3.93 -20.85
CA SER A 57 8.87 -3.20 -19.90
C SER A 57 7.47 -2.88 -20.45
N ARG A 58 7.32 -2.67 -21.77
CA ARG A 58 6.02 -2.49 -22.42
C ARG A 58 5.08 -3.68 -22.21
N ALA A 59 5.63 -4.91 -22.16
CA ALA A 59 4.82 -6.09 -21.91
C ALA A 59 4.16 -6.05 -20.52
N VAL A 60 4.84 -5.47 -19.51
CA VAL A 60 4.27 -5.27 -18.17
C VAL A 60 3.05 -4.34 -18.21
N GLY A 61 3.13 -3.27 -19.00
CA GLY A 61 2.00 -2.35 -19.23
C GLY A 61 0.79 -3.04 -19.87
N PHE A 62 1.02 -3.84 -20.92
CA PHE A 62 -0.04 -4.65 -21.53
C PHE A 62 -0.65 -5.66 -20.56
N GLY A 63 0.14 -6.26 -19.68
CA GLY A 63 -0.37 -7.13 -18.62
C GLY A 63 -1.34 -6.40 -17.68
N THR A 64 -1.07 -5.13 -17.38
CA THR A 64 -1.98 -4.30 -16.57
C THR A 64 -3.30 -4.06 -17.32
N MET A 65 -3.28 -3.90 -18.64
CA MET A 65 -4.52 -3.80 -19.44
C MET A 65 -5.33 -5.09 -19.41
N VAL A 66 -4.67 -6.26 -19.50
CA VAL A 66 -5.33 -7.57 -19.34
C VAL A 66 -6.02 -7.66 -17.97
N ARG A 67 -5.33 -7.24 -16.90
CA ARG A 67 -5.91 -7.18 -15.55
C ARG A 67 -7.15 -6.30 -15.51
N LEU A 68 -7.06 -5.05 -15.98
CA LEU A 68 -8.18 -4.10 -15.94
C LEU A 68 -9.38 -4.58 -16.77
N ALA A 69 -9.14 -5.23 -17.91
CA ALA A 69 -10.19 -5.83 -18.72
C ALA A 69 -10.88 -6.99 -17.99
N ALA A 70 -10.12 -7.88 -17.35
CA ALA A 70 -10.68 -8.97 -16.55
C ALA A 70 -11.43 -8.46 -15.31
N ASP A 71 -10.86 -7.49 -14.57
CA ASP A 71 -11.52 -6.83 -13.45
C ASP A 71 -12.85 -6.21 -13.90
N GLY A 72 -12.84 -5.41 -14.97
CA GLY A 72 -14.03 -4.76 -15.52
C GLY A 72 -15.09 -5.75 -16.00
N THR A 73 -14.66 -6.85 -16.63
CA THR A 73 -15.59 -7.89 -17.11
C THR A 73 -16.29 -8.58 -15.95
N VAL A 74 -15.57 -8.97 -14.89
CA VAL A 74 -16.16 -9.63 -13.73
C VAL A 74 -17.04 -8.67 -12.94
N LEU A 75 -16.60 -7.42 -12.74
CA LEU A 75 -17.40 -6.39 -12.08
C LEU A 75 -18.69 -6.09 -12.84
N LEU A 76 -18.63 -5.91 -14.16
CA LEU A 76 -19.81 -5.67 -15.00
C LEU A 76 -20.77 -6.86 -14.98
N THR A 77 -20.24 -8.08 -15.14
CA THR A 77 -21.04 -9.29 -15.10
C THR A 77 -21.73 -9.46 -13.75
N GLY A 78 -21.00 -9.26 -12.65
CA GLY A 78 -21.56 -9.30 -11.30
C GLY A 78 -22.59 -8.21 -11.03
N TYR A 79 -22.38 -7.01 -11.57
CA TYR A 79 -23.34 -5.91 -11.51
C TYR A 79 -24.65 -6.26 -12.24
N LEU A 80 -24.57 -6.82 -13.45
CA LEU A 80 -25.74 -7.19 -14.25
C LEU A 80 -26.54 -8.37 -13.67
N ILE A 81 -25.90 -9.28 -12.96
CA ILE A 81 -26.56 -10.46 -12.38
C ILE A 81 -27.43 -10.09 -11.15
N HIS A 82 -27.10 -9.01 -10.42
CA HIS A 82 -27.80 -8.48 -9.23
C HIS A 82 -28.01 -9.43 -8.03
N THR A 83 -27.84 -10.76 -8.18
CA THR A 83 -28.09 -11.76 -7.14
C THR A 83 -26.84 -12.19 -6.39
N LEU A 84 -25.65 -11.88 -6.92
CA LEU A 84 -24.39 -12.31 -6.34
C LEU A 84 -23.99 -11.39 -5.16
N PRO A 85 -23.54 -11.95 -4.03
CA PRO A 85 -22.99 -11.16 -2.94
C PRO A 85 -21.81 -10.30 -3.43
N GLY A 86 -21.78 -9.02 -3.06
CA GLY A 86 -20.74 -8.09 -3.50
C GLY A 86 -19.31 -8.56 -3.17
N ILE A 87 -19.12 -9.31 -2.09
CA ILE A 87 -17.82 -9.89 -1.73
C ILE A 87 -17.33 -10.90 -2.77
N VAL A 88 -18.23 -11.72 -3.33
CA VAL A 88 -17.90 -12.72 -4.36
C VAL A 88 -17.52 -12.01 -5.66
N VAL A 89 -18.28 -10.98 -6.05
CA VAL A 89 -17.99 -10.19 -7.24
C VAL A 89 -16.65 -9.46 -7.12
N ALA A 90 -16.41 -8.79 -5.98
CA ALA A 90 -15.18 -8.01 -5.76
C ALA A 90 -13.93 -8.91 -5.69
N THR A 91 -13.98 -9.99 -4.90
CA THR A 91 -12.84 -10.91 -4.78
C THR A 91 -12.64 -11.75 -6.03
N GLY A 92 -13.72 -12.10 -6.73
CA GLY A 92 -13.68 -12.76 -8.04
C GLY A 92 -13.00 -11.87 -9.08
N ALA A 93 -13.34 -10.58 -9.14
CA ALA A 93 -12.70 -9.63 -10.03
C ALA A 93 -11.20 -9.54 -9.76
N LEU A 94 -10.80 -9.27 -8.51
CA LEU A 94 -9.39 -9.18 -8.12
C LEU A 94 -8.61 -10.46 -8.41
N ALA A 95 -9.20 -11.64 -8.17
CA ALA A 95 -8.57 -12.92 -8.47
C ALA A 95 -8.42 -13.12 -9.98
N ALA A 96 -9.48 -12.90 -10.77
CA ALA A 96 -9.48 -13.06 -12.22
C ALA A 96 -8.48 -12.09 -12.89
N GLY A 97 -8.46 -10.82 -12.48
CA GLY A 97 -7.53 -9.83 -13.01
C GLY A 97 -6.07 -10.21 -12.79
N VAL A 98 -5.71 -10.58 -11.56
CA VAL A 98 -4.32 -10.93 -11.23
C VAL A 98 -3.91 -12.27 -11.85
N VAL A 99 -4.81 -13.27 -11.89
CA VAL A 99 -4.55 -14.54 -12.57
C VAL A 99 -4.41 -14.33 -14.08
N GLY A 100 -5.28 -13.55 -14.70
CA GLY A 100 -5.19 -13.21 -16.13
C GLY A 100 -3.86 -12.53 -16.47
N GLU A 101 -3.44 -11.56 -15.66
CA GLU A 101 -2.15 -10.90 -15.83
C GLU A 101 -0.97 -11.85 -15.58
N ALA A 102 -1.08 -12.74 -14.60
CA ALA A 102 -0.08 -13.78 -14.31
C ALA A 102 0.11 -14.73 -15.50
N VAL A 103 -0.99 -15.22 -16.08
CA VAL A 103 -0.97 -16.07 -17.28
C VAL A 103 -0.35 -15.34 -18.45
N TYR A 104 -0.78 -14.10 -18.73
CA TYR A 104 -0.19 -13.29 -19.80
C TYR A 104 1.32 -13.09 -19.62
N ALA A 105 1.77 -12.70 -18.42
CA ALA A 105 3.19 -12.50 -18.14
C ALA A 105 3.97 -13.81 -18.29
N GLY A 106 3.41 -14.93 -17.83
CA GLY A 106 3.97 -16.27 -17.96
C GLY A 106 4.08 -16.76 -19.41
N LEU A 107 3.18 -16.34 -20.30
CA LEU A 107 3.29 -16.63 -21.73
C LEU A 107 4.35 -15.76 -22.39
N ARG A 108 4.36 -14.46 -22.08
CA ARG A 108 5.30 -13.50 -22.67
C ARG A 108 6.75 -13.73 -22.28
N VAL A 109 7.00 -14.17 -21.05
CA VAL A 109 8.36 -14.40 -20.57
C VAL A 109 9.01 -15.63 -21.21
N ARG A 110 8.23 -16.58 -21.78
CA ARG A 110 8.78 -17.82 -22.37
C ARG A 110 9.77 -17.54 -23.51
N SER A 111 9.48 -16.58 -24.38
CA SER A 111 10.40 -16.20 -25.46
C SER A 111 11.67 -15.58 -24.89
N VAL A 112 11.54 -14.69 -23.90
CA VAL A 112 12.70 -14.06 -23.24
C VAL A 112 13.57 -15.10 -22.52
N LEU A 113 12.97 -16.07 -21.83
CA LEU A 113 13.70 -17.17 -21.19
C LEU A 113 14.48 -18.01 -22.20
N ARG A 114 13.84 -18.35 -23.33
CA ARG A 114 14.45 -19.18 -24.37
C ARG A 114 15.57 -18.44 -25.10
N ASP A 115 15.33 -17.19 -25.48
CA ASP A 115 16.14 -16.48 -26.48
C ASP A 115 17.20 -15.57 -25.84
N GLN A 116 17.01 -15.13 -24.59
CA GLN A 116 17.88 -14.14 -23.95
C GLN A 116 18.48 -14.67 -22.65
N VAL A 117 17.65 -15.17 -21.72
CA VAL A 117 18.16 -15.61 -20.41
C VAL A 117 19.13 -16.77 -20.55
N ARG A 118 18.77 -17.79 -21.34
CA ARG A 118 19.61 -18.97 -21.54
C ARG A 118 20.93 -18.68 -22.26
N ASN A 119 20.95 -17.63 -23.07
CA ASN A 119 22.12 -17.21 -23.86
C ASN A 119 22.99 -16.19 -23.14
N THR A 120 22.57 -15.69 -21.98
CA THR A 120 23.36 -14.76 -21.16
C THR A 120 24.33 -15.58 -20.30
N PRO A 121 25.65 -15.33 -20.39
CA PRO A 121 26.61 -15.99 -19.51
C PRO A 121 26.26 -15.71 -18.03
N PRO A 122 26.48 -16.66 -17.13
CA PRO A 122 26.30 -16.42 -15.71
C PRO A 122 27.20 -15.27 -15.24
N GLU A 123 26.61 -14.15 -14.82
CA GLU A 123 27.34 -13.05 -14.22
C GLU A 123 27.36 -13.20 -12.69
N GLY A 124 28.54 -13.46 -12.12
CA GLY A 124 28.77 -13.56 -10.68
C GLY A 124 29.08 -14.97 -10.17
N GLY A 125 29.55 -15.07 -8.92
CA GLY A 125 29.78 -16.35 -8.24
C GLY A 125 28.49 -17.08 -7.91
N GLU A 126 28.58 -18.35 -7.52
CA GLU A 126 27.42 -19.17 -7.15
C GLU A 126 26.57 -18.48 -6.08
N LEU A 127 25.26 -18.37 -6.33
CA LEU A 127 24.29 -17.88 -5.37
C LEU A 127 24.16 -18.91 -4.24
N THR A 128 25.01 -18.79 -3.22
CA THR A 128 24.85 -19.59 -2.01
C THR A 128 23.59 -19.16 -1.26
N ALA A 129 22.86 -20.12 -0.69
CA ALA A 129 21.69 -19.85 0.15
C ALA A 129 22.02 -18.86 1.29
N ARG A 130 23.26 -18.92 1.80
CA ARG A 130 23.75 -18.02 2.86
C ARG A 130 23.86 -16.58 2.38
N ALA A 131 24.44 -16.33 1.21
CA ALA A 131 24.53 -14.99 0.63
C ALA A 131 23.15 -14.42 0.29
N PHE A 132 22.27 -15.26 -0.27
CA PHE A 132 20.89 -14.88 -0.56
C PHE A 132 20.11 -14.49 0.71
N LEU A 133 20.16 -15.32 1.75
CA LEU A 133 19.45 -15.04 3.01
C LEU A 133 20.01 -13.82 3.73
N ALA A 134 21.34 -13.62 3.75
CA ALA A 134 21.95 -12.44 4.35
C ALA A 134 21.50 -11.14 3.67
N PHE A 135 21.29 -11.17 2.35
CA PHE A 135 20.78 -10.03 1.58
C PHE A 135 19.25 -9.86 1.71
N TYR A 136 18.49 -10.96 1.61
CA TYR A 136 17.04 -10.91 1.54
C TYR A 136 16.38 -10.66 2.90
N THR A 137 16.92 -11.21 4.00
CA THR A 137 16.29 -11.14 5.33
C THR A 137 16.02 -9.70 5.78
N PRO A 138 16.98 -8.76 5.73
CA PRO A 138 16.73 -7.36 6.13
C PRO A 138 15.65 -6.68 5.27
N LEU A 139 15.64 -6.95 3.96
CA LEU A 139 14.66 -6.38 3.03
C LEU A 139 13.26 -6.93 3.28
N ALA A 140 13.15 -8.25 3.45
CA ALA A 140 11.90 -8.93 3.77
C ALA A 140 11.34 -8.45 5.11
N MET A 141 12.20 -8.19 6.10
CA MET A 141 11.76 -7.71 7.41
C MET A 141 11.10 -6.33 7.33
N THR A 142 11.63 -5.41 6.53
CA THR A 142 10.96 -4.11 6.30
C THR A 142 9.58 -4.28 5.65
N SER A 143 9.44 -5.18 4.68
CA SER A 143 8.14 -5.48 4.06
C SER A 143 7.17 -6.14 5.05
N LEU A 144 7.65 -7.07 5.88
CA LEU A 144 6.86 -7.74 6.91
C LEU A 144 6.37 -6.76 7.98
N LEU A 145 7.22 -5.84 8.44
CA LEU A 145 6.84 -4.80 9.39
C LEU A 145 5.72 -3.91 8.82
N ASN A 146 5.79 -3.54 7.54
CA ASN A 146 4.72 -2.79 6.88
C ASN A 146 3.43 -3.61 6.72
N LEU A 147 3.55 -4.92 6.50
CA LEU A 147 2.39 -5.81 6.38
C LEU A 147 1.62 -5.93 7.69
N LEU A 148 2.32 -5.95 8.83
CA LEU A 148 1.71 -6.05 10.17
C LEU A 148 0.76 -4.90 10.50
N VAL A 149 0.94 -3.73 9.88
CA VAL A 149 0.09 -2.56 10.08
C VAL A 149 -1.38 -2.86 9.74
N GLN A 150 -1.63 -3.68 8.71
CA GLN A 150 -3.00 -3.98 8.28
C GLN A 150 -3.76 -4.86 9.29
N PRO A 151 -3.24 -6.02 9.73
CA PRO A 151 -3.87 -6.81 10.79
C PRO A 151 -4.03 -6.04 12.10
N ILE A 152 -3.01 -5.29 12.53
CA ILE A 152 -3.07 -4.48 13.76
C ILE A 152 -4.18 -3.43 13.65
N GLY A 153 -4.25 -2.72 12.52
CA GLY A 153 -5.30 -1.74 12.24
C GLY A 153 -6.69 -2.38 12.27
N SER A 154 -6.90 -3.47 11.52
CA SER A 154 -8.19 -4.17 11.47
C SER A 154 -8.63 -4.66 12.85
N ALA A 155 -7.70 -5.25 13.62
CA ALA A 155 -7.96 -5.79 14.95
C ALA A 155 -8.27 -4.67 15.97
N ALA A 156 -7.61 -3.51 15.85
CA ALA A 156 -7.89 -2.36 16.70
C ALA A 156 -9.23 -1.71 16.37
N LEU A 157 -9.51 -1.47 15.08
CA LEU A 157 -10.77 -0.89 14.62
C LEU A 157 -11.98 -1.74 15.03
N SER A 158 -11.85 -3.07 14.94
CA SER A 158 -12.92 -4.00 15.32
C SER A 158 -13.27 -3.96 16.81
N ARG A 159 -12.34 -3.50 17.66
CA ARG A 159 -12.52 -3.39 19.12
C ARG A 159 -12.96 -2.01 19.61
N MET A 160 -13.09 -1.05 18.69
CA MET A 160 -13.52 0.31 18.97
C MET A 160 -15.00 0.52 18.61
N PRO A 161 -15.65 1.59 19.12
CA PRO A 161 -17.01 1.94 18.72
C PRO A 161 -17.20 2.04 17.21
N GLN A 162 -18.43 1.73 16.77
CA GLN A 162 -18.81 1.72 15.35
C GLN A 162 -17.85 0.90 14.47
N PRO A 163 -17.57 -0.37 14.82
CA PRO A 163 -16.56 -1.17 14.12
C PRO A 163 -17.00 -1.48 12.69
N LEU A 164 -18.27 -1.78 12.47
CA LEU A 164 -18.81 -2.09 11.14
C LEU A 164 -18.74 -0.85 10.22
N GLU A 165 -19.18 0.32 10.69
CA GLU A 165 -19.09 1.56 9.92
C GLU A 165 -17.63 1.96 9.65
N SER A 166 -16.75 1.79 10.64
CA SER A 166 -15.32 2.10 10.51
C SER A 166 -14.63 1.21 9.47
N LEU A 167 -14.89 -0.10 9.51
CA LEU A 167 -14.32 -1.07 8.58
C LEU A 167 -14.89 -0.92 7.16
N ALA A 168 -16.15 -0.50 7.02
CA ALA A 168 -16.76 -0.22 5.72
C ALA A 168 -16.17 1.05 5.07
N VAL A 169 -15.92 2.10 5.84
CA VAL A 169 -15.37 3.38 5.33
C VAL A 169 -13.87 3.32 5.08
N TRP A 170 -13.14 2.53 5.86
CA TRP A 170 -11.67 2.50 5.82
C TRP A 170 -11.07 2.27 4.42
N PRO A 171 -11.48 1.25 3.62
CA PRO A 171 -10.93 1.03 2.29
C PRO A 171 -11.22 2.18 1.31
N VAL A 172 -12.41 2.76 1.38
CA VAL A 172 -12.85 3.84 0.49
C VAL A 172 -12.04 5.12 0.75
N LEU A 173 -11.93 5.52 2.02
CA LEU A 173 -11.16 6.69 2.42
C LEU A 173 -9.66 6.48 2.17
N SER A 174 -9.11 5.35 2.60
CA SER A 174 -7.69 5.05 2.41
C SER A 174 -7.33 4.93 0.93
N GLY A 175 -8.21 4.39 0.09
CA GLY A 175 -8.06 4.37 -1.37
C GLY A 175 -8.02 5.77 -1.97
N PHE A 176 -8.94 6.65 -1.55
CA PHE A 176 -8.93 8.05 -1.98
C PHE A 176 -7.63 8.78 -1.59
N VAL A 177 -7.22 8.66 -0.32
CA VAL A 177 -5.97 9.25 0.18
C VAL A 177 -4.75 8.63 -0.53
N PHE A 178 -4.80 7.34 -0.86
CA PHE A 178 -3.75 6.65 -1.59
C PHE A 178 -3.54 7.25 -3.00
N LEU A 179 -4.61 7.63 -3.71
CA LEU A 179 -4.51 8.28 -5.02
C LEU A 179 -3.63 9.54 -4.95
N LEU A 180 -3.84 10.40 -3.95
CA LEU A 180 -3.04 11.60 -3.75
C LEU A 180 -1.61 11.28 -3.30
N ARG A 181 -1.46 10.26 -2.45
CA ARG A 181 -0.15 9.78 -1.98
C ARG A 181 0.70 9.15 -3.10
N SER A 182 0.08 8.63 -4.15
CA SER A 182 0.76 7.92 -5.25
C SER A 182 1.81 8.80 -5.95
N ALA A 183 1.53 10.10 -6.12
CA ALA A 183 2.48 11.06 -6.67
C ALA A 183 3.75 11.16 -5.81
N GLY A 184 3.60 11.17 -4.48
CA GLY A 184 4.73 11.13 -3.55
C GLY A 184 5.52 9.83 -3.65
N MET A 185 4.87 8.68 -3.84
CA MET A 185 5.57 7.41 -4.03
C MET A 185 6.37 7.38 -5.32
N ALA A 186 5.79 7.84 -6.43
CA ALA A 186 6.49 7.94 -7.71
C ALA A 186 7.69 8.90 -7.64
N TYR A 187 7.57 9.96 -6.83
CA TYR A 187 8.65 10.91 -6.61
C TYR A 187 9.91 10.27 -5.97
N ASN A 188 9.76 9.19 -5.19
CA ASN A 188 10.90 8.48 -4.61
C ASN A 188 11.92 8.02 -5.68
N GLU A 189 11.44 7.48 -6.80
CA GLU A 189 12.31 7.04 -7.89
C GLU A 189 13.00 8.21 -8.59
N VAL A 190 12.30 9.34 -8.76
CA VAL A 190 12.86 10.57 -9.33
C VAL A 190 14.00 11.10 -8.46
N VAL A 191 13.82 11.09 -7.13
CA VAL A 191 14.88 11.48 -6.19
C VAL A 191 16.08 10.55 -6.35
N ILE A 192 15.88 9.23 -6.29
CA ILE A 192 17.00 8.27 -6.38
C ILE A 192 17.76 8.40 -7.71
N ALA A 193 17.06 8.61 -8.83
CA ALA A 193 17.68 8.67 -10.15
C ALA A 193 18.41 9.99 -10.45
N LEU A 194 17.97 11.12 -9.86
CA LEU A 194 18.50 12.45 -10.23
C LEU A 194 19.38 13.09 -9.16
N LEU A 195 19.47 12.52 -7.95
CA LEU A 195 20.19 13.14 -6.83
C LEU A 195 21.69 13.34 -7.10
N ASP A 196 22.29 12.51 -7.96
CA ASP A 196 23.70 12.58 -8.37
C ASP A 196 24.04 13.73 -9.30
N ARG A 197 23.04 14.40 -9.90
CA ARG A 197 23.33 15.47 -10.86
C ARG A 197 23.70 16.78 -10.15
N PRO A 198 24.68 17.54 -10.68
CA PRO A 198 25.08 18.82 -10.10
C PRO A 198 23.89 19.79 -10.05
N GLY A 199 23.68 20.41 -8.88
CA GLY A 199 22.55 21.32 -8.65
C GLY A 199 21.16 20.66 -8.49
N ALA A 200 21.05 19.33 -8.67
CA ALA A 200 19.76 18.62 -8.58
C ALA A 200 19.15 18.69 -7.19
N ALA A 201 19.95 18.68 -6.13
CA ALA A 201 19.45 18.75 -4.76
C ALA A 201 18.60 20.01 -4.49
N ARG A 202 18.97 21.16 -5.08
CA ARG A 202 18.19 22.41 -4.95
C ARG A 202 16.86 22.32 -5.69
N ASN A 203 16.88 21.80 -6.93
CA ASN A 203 15.69 21.65 -7.76
C ASN A 203 14.73 20.60 -7.19
N LEU A 204 15.25 19.46 -6.75
CA LEU A 204 14.47 18.42 -6.07
C LEU A 204 13.86 18.95 -4.77
N ARG A 205 14.59 19.74 -3.97
CA ARG A 205 14.00 20.36 -2.77
C ARG A 205 12.85 21.32 -3.10
N ARG A 206 13.00 22.15 -4.14
CA ARG A 206 11.92 23.04 -4.61
C ARG A 206 10.71 22.24 -5.09
N PHE A 207 10.95 21.19 -5.88
CA PHE A 207 9.89 20.31 -6.36
C PHE A 207 9.21 19.55 -5.21
N THR A 208 9.96 19.11 -4.20
CA THR A 208 9.43 18.49 -2.98
C THR A 208 8.47 19.45 -2.27
N ALA A 209 8.84 20.73 -2.12
CA ALA A 209 7.98 21.74 -1.50
C ALA A 209 6.71 21.97 -2.32
N LEU A 210 6.82 22.12 -3.64
CA LEU A 210 5.68 22.30 -4.54
C LEU A 210 4.75 21.08 -4.53
N LEU A 211 5.29 19.86 -4.58
CA LEU A 211 4.49 18.64 -4.57
C LEU A 211 3.83 18.40 -3.21
N THR A 212 4.53 18.70 -2.12
CA THR A 212 3.96 18.65 -0.75
C THR A 212 2.81 19.63 -0.61
N ALA A 213 3.00 20.89 -1.02
CA ALA A 213 1.98 21.92 -0.99
C ALA A 213 0.79 21.55 -1.90
N GLY A 214 1.05 21.12 -3.14
CA GLY A 214 0.02 20.77 -4.11
C GLY A 214 -0.83 19.58 -3.69
N THR A 215 -0.23 18.48 -3.24
CA THR A 215 -0.98 17.29 -2.78
C THR A 215 -1.78 17.57 -1.50
N THR A 216 -1.23 18.38 -0.58
CA THR A 216 -1.92 18.76 0.65
C THR A 216 -3.04 19.76 0.38
N ALA A 217 -2.82 20.75 -0.47
CA ALA A 217 -3.82 21.73 -0.86
C ALA A 217 -4.98 21.08 -1.65
N LEU A 218 -4.68 20.11 -2.51
CA LEU A 218 -5.71 19.34 -3.21
C LEU A 218 -6.59 18.54 -2.25
N LEU A 219 -5.98 17.87 -1.26
CA LEU A 219 -6.75 17.17 -0.22
C LEU A 219 -7.56 18.15 0.64
N LEU A 220 -6.97 19.30 1.00
CA LEU A 220 -7.66 20.35 1.75
C LEU A 220 -8.87 20.87 0.99
N LEU A 221 -8.72 21.14 -0.30
CA LEU A 221 -9.80 21.60 -1.16
C LEU A 221 -10.94 20.57 -1.19
N VAL A 222 -10.63 19.28 -1.32
CA VAL A 222 -11.67 18.22 -1.29
C VAL A 222 -12.33 18.12 0.08
N ALA A 223 -11.56 18.19 1.16
CA ALA A 223 -12.06 18.08 2.53
C ALA A 223 -12.93 19.29 2.94
N ALA A 224 -12.56 20.50 2.49
CA ALA A 224 -13.24 21.76 2.81
C ALA A 224 -14.45 22.06 1.91
N THR A 225 -14.63 21.32 0.81
CA THR A 225 -15.72 21.54 -0.14
C THR A 225 -16.71 20.36 -0.15
N PRO A 226 -17.92 20.54 -0.74
CA PRO A 226 -18.86 19.45 -0.97
C PRO A 226 -18.34 18.35 -1.93
N LEU A 227 -17.11 18.47 -2.44
CA LEU A 227 -16.49 17.43 -3.27
C LEU A 227 -16.28 16.13 -2.48
N SER A 228 -15.99 16.22 -1.18
CA SER A 228 -15.87 15.02 -0.34
C SER A 228 -17.19 14.23 -0.28
N SER A 229 -18.32 14.91 -0.07
CA SER A 229 -19.63 14.26 0.00
C SER A 229 -20.11 13.78 -1.38
N LEU A 230 -19.77 14.48 -2.46
CA LEU A 230 -20.03 14.02 -3.82
C LEU A 230 -19.23 12.75 -4.14
N TRP A 231 -17.94 12.72 -3.81
CA TRP A 231 -17.10 11.55 -4.04
C TRP A 231 -17.54 10.35 -3.21
N PHE A 232 -17.72 10.53 -1.89
CA PHE A 232 -18.09 9.41 -1.03
C PHE A 232 -19.54 8.96 -1.21
N GLY A 233 -20.47 9.90 -1.43
CA GLY A 233 -21.89 9.58 -1.62
C GLY A 233 -22.22 9.06 -3.01
N ARG A 234 -21.82 9.78 -4.08
CA ARG A 234 -22.22 9.42 -5.47
C ARG A 234 -21.27 8.45 -6.14
N VAL A 235 -19.96 8.69 -6.05
CA VAL A 235 -18.96 7.87 -6.76
C VAL A 235 -18.70 6.57 -6.00
N SER A 236 -18.47 6.66 -4.69
CA SER A 236 -18.20 5.50 -3.84
C SER A 236 -19.48 4.81 -3.34
N ALA A 237 -20.65 5.38 -3.64
CA ALA A 237 -21.97 4.87 -3.25
C ALA A 237 -22.12 4.57 -1.75
N LEU A 238 -21.43 5.31 -0.88
CA LEU A 238 -21.59 5.16 0.56
C LEU A 238 -22.95 5.73 1.00
N SER A 239 -23.58 5.08 1.98
CA SER A 239 -24.79 5.63 2.60
C SER A 239 -24.50 7.01 3.21
N PRO A 240 -25.51 7.90 3.33
CA PRO A 240 -25.29 9.27 3.80
C PRO A 240 -24.52 9.35 5.14
N ARG A 241 -24.80 8.41 6.06
CA ARG A 241 -24.10 8.30 7.35
C ARG A 241 -22.62 7.92 7.19
N LEU A 242 -22.29 6.96 6.32
CA LEU A 242 -20.92 6.53 6.06
C LEU A 242 -20.13 7.58 5.25
N ALA A 243 -20.79 8.26 4.31
CA ALA A 243 -20.20 9.35 3.56
C ALA A 243 -19.84 10.52 4.48
N ALA A 244 -20.70 10.88 5.43
CA ALA A 244 -20.40 11.90 6.43
C ALA A 244 -19.21 11.47 7.32
N LEU A 245 -19.18 10.21 7.77
CA LEU A 245 -18.06 9.67 8.56
C LEU A 245 -16.73 9.76 7.77
N ALA A 246 -16.76 9.44 6.48
CA ALA A 246 -15.61 9.52 5.58
C ALA A 246 -15.13 10.97 5.35
N SER A 247 -16.07 11.90 5.09
CA SER A 247 -15.77 13.32 4.91
C SER A 247 -15.11 13.93 6.14
N HIS A 248 -15.60 13.64 7.35
CA HIS A 248 -14.93 14.09 8.58
C HIS A 248 -13.56 13.44 8.76
N GLY A 249 -13.42 12.16 8.41
CA GLY A 249 -12.15 11.45 8.47
C GLY A 249 -11.06 12.06 7.58
N LEU A 250 -11.41 12.69 6.44
CA LEU A 250 -10.42 13.33 5.56
C LEU A 250 -9.60 14.42 6.26
N TRP A 251 -10.19 15.15 7.20
CA TRP A 251 -9.48 16.17 7.97
C TRP A 251 -8.32 15.60 8.78
N LEU A 252 -8.49 14.38 9.30
CA LEU A 252 -7.44 13.67 10.03
C LEU A 252 -6.37 13.09 9.08
N ALA A 253 -6.77 12.79 7.84
CA ALA A 253 -5.88 12.31 6.79
C ALA A 253 -5.09 13.43 6.08
N LEU A 254 -5.44 14.69 6.32
CA LEU A 254 -4.87 15.88 5.67
C LEU A 254 -3.33 15.89 5.57
N PRO A 255 -2.56 15.57 6.63
CA PRO A 255 -1.09 15.62 6.54
C PRO A 255 -0.50 14.46 5.72
N LEU A 256 -1.24 13.38 5.46
CA LEU A 256 -0.69 12.14 4.92
C LEU A 256 -0.08 12.27 3.52
N PRO A 257 -0.71 12.96 2.53
CA PRO A 257 -0.10 13.14 1.20
C PRO A 257 1.22 13.90 1.27
N GLY A 258 1.24 15.05 1.96
CA GLY A 258 2.44 15.87 2.11
C GLY A 258 3.57 15.15 2.84
N LEU A 259 3.25 14.44 3.93
CA LEU A 259 4.22 13.61 4.65
C LEU A 259 4.82 12.53 3.76
N ASN A 260 4.06 11.95 2.84
CA ASN A 260 4.55 10.91 1.92
C ASN A 260 5.59 11.45 0.93
N VAL A 261 5.41 12.69 0.46
CA VAL A 261 6.38 13.39 -0.41
C VAL A 261 7.67 13.66 0.35
N LEU A 262 7.58 14.19 1.57
CA LEU A 262 8.74 14.43 2.45
C LEU A 262 9.48 13.14 2.80
N GLN A 263 8.76 12.06 3.12
CA GLN A 263 9.34 10.74 3.34
C GLN A 263 10.13 10.28 2.12
N SER A 264 9.58 10.47 0.92
CA SER A 264 10.24 10.06 -0.31
C SER A 264 11.53 10.84 -0.58
N TRP A 265 11.54 12.14 -0.28
CA TRP A 265 12.75 12.96 -0.33
C TRP A 265 13.83 12.48 0.66
N TYR A 266 13.49 12.29 1.93
CA TYR A 266 14.46 11.88 2.95
C TYR A 266 14.94 10.44 2.76
N GLN A 267 14.03 9.52 2.40
CA GLN A 267 14.39 8.14 2.11
C GLN A 267 15.30 8.07 0.88
N GLY A 268 15.00 8.78 -0.21
CA GLY A 268 15.85 8.83 -1.40
C GLY A 268 17.27 9.31 -1.08
N ALA A 269 17.41 10.36 -0.27
CA ALA A 269 18.71 10.84 0.19
C ALA A 269 19.47 9.82 1.08
N ILE A 270 18.77 9.07 1.92
CA ILE A 270 19.38 8.04 2.77
C ILE A 270 19.83 6.83 1.92
N VAL A 271 18.99 6.38 0.97
CA VAL A 271 19.32 5.28 0.04
C VAL A 271 20.57 5.62 -0.76
N HIS A 272 20.63 6.85 -1.29
CA HIS A 272 21.79 7.35 -2.02
C HIS A 272 23.09 7.26 -1.19
N SER A 273 23.03 7.59 0.10
CA SER A 273 24.18 7.49 1.01
C SER A 273 24.59 6.04 1.38
N ARG A 274 23.88 5.02 0.88
CA ARG A 274 24.03 3.58 1.19
C ARG A 274 23.89 3.21 2.68
N ARG A 275 23.34 4.10 3.51
CA ARG A 275 23.13 3.90 4.96
C ARG A 275 21.65 3.68 5.30
N THR A 276 21.07 2.60 4.78
CA THR A 276 19.62 2.33 4.85
C THR A 276 19.07 2.03 6.25
N ARG A 277 19.93 1.84 7.28
CA ARG A 277 19.51 1.60 8.67
C ARG A 277 18.52 2.64 9.20
N GLY A 278 18.69 3.92 8.82
CA GLY A 278 17.78 4.98 9.24
C GLY A 278 16.34 4.82 8.73
N ILE A 279 16.15 4.09 7.62
CA ILE A 279 14.82 3.79 7.07
C ILE A 279 14.12 2.75 7.94
N THR A 280 14.83 1.68 8.32
CA THR A 280 14.27 0.63 9.19
C THR A 280 13.90 1.19 10.56
N GLU A 281 14.75 2.02 11.17
CA GLU A 281 14.43 2.69 12.43
C GLU A 281 13.18 3.57 12.31
N ALA A 282 13.04 4.33 11.22
CA ALA A 282 11.86 5.16 11.00
C ALA A 282 10.57 4.32 10.89
N VAL A 283 10.64 3.17 10.21
CA VAL A 283 9.51 2.22 10.12
C VAL A 283 9.17 1.65 11.50
N LEU A 284 10.17 1.36 12.36
CA LEU A 284 9.92 0.94 13.72
C LEU A 284 9.25 2.03 14.56
N VAL A 285 9.71 3.28 14.46
CA VAL A 285 9.04 4.44 15.10
C VAL A 285 7.58 4.53 14.66
N PHE A 286 7.32 4.46 13.36
CA PHE A 286 5.96 4.44 12.81
C PHE A 286 5.12 3.31 13.43
N LEU A 287 5.60 2.07 13.36
CA LEU A 287 4.86 0.89 13.81
C LEU A 287 4.57 0.95 15.31
N LEU A 288 5.55 1.33 16.13
CA LEU A 288 5.40 1.43 17.58
C LEU A 288 4.42 2.55 17.96
N THR A 289 4.55 3.74 17.38
CA THR A 289 3.62 4.85 17.65
C THR A 289 2.20 4.52 17.22
N THR A 290 2.02 4.02 15.98
CA THR A 290 0.69 3.67 15.49
C THR A 290 0.07 2.55 16.31
N SER A 291 0.84 1.52 16.69
CA SER A 291 0.35 0.43 17.55
C SER A 291 -0.03 0.92 18.94
N ALA A 292 0.76 1.83 19.54
CA ALA A 292 0.47 2.40 20.85
C ALA A 292 -0.83 3.23 20.84
N ILE A 293 -1.04 4.08 19.83
CA ILE A 293 -2.26 4.90 19.72
C ILE A 293 -3.48 4.00 19.46
N LEU A 294 -3.36 3.01 18.58
CA LEU A 294 -4.43 2.05 18.31
C LEU A 294 -4.78 1.22 19.55
N TRP A 295 -3.79 0.77 20.32
CA TRP A 295 -4.00 0.05 21.57
C TRP A 295 -4.70 0.92 22.61
N ALA A 296 -4.22 2.16 22.81
CA ALA A 296 -4.86 3.12 23.72
C ALA A 296 -6.31 3.43 23.32
N GLY A 297 -6.59 3.62 22.02
CA GLY A 297 -7.95 3.83 21.53
C GLY A 297 -8.87 2.62 21.74
N ALA A 298 -8.34 1.41 21.52
CA ALA A 298 -9.06 0.17 21.77
C ALA A 298 -9.35 -0.05 23.26
N ALA A 299 -8.48 0.43 24.15
CA ALA A 299 -8.68 0.41 25.60
C ALA A 299 -9.73 1.45 26.04
N CYS A 300 -9.68 2.67 25.50
CA CYS A 300 -10.57 3.77 25.89
C CYS A 300 -12.02 3.60 25.37
N LYS A 301 -12.21 3.03 24.18
CA LYS A 301 -13.53 2.77 23.55
C LYS A 301 -14.49 3.98 23.50
N ARG A 302 -13.96 5.20 23.38
CA ARG A 302 -14.77 6.44 23.35
C ARG A 302 -15.05 6.96 21.94
N VAL A 303 -14.15 6.71 21.00
CA VAL A 303 -14.14 7.33 19.68
C VAL A 303 -14.25 6.24 18.61
N PRO A 304 -14.98 6.48 17.50
CA PRO A 304 -15.05 5.53 16.39
C PRO A 304 -13.66 5.08 15.91
N GLY A 305 -13.53 3.78 15.62
CA GLY A 305 -12.27 3.18 15.21
C GLY A 305 -11.61 3.86 14.01
N LEU A 306 -12.43 4.35 13.07
CA LEU A 306 -11.95 5.09 11.90
C LEU A 306 -11.07 6.29 12.27
N TYR A 307 -11.55 7.15 13.18
CA TYR A 307 -10.85 8.40 13.53
C TYR A 307 -9.57 8.13 14.30
N VAL A 308 -9.61 7.18 15.25
CA VAL A 308 -8.41 6.77 15.97
C VAL A 308 -7.39 6.17 15.01
N GLY A 309 -7.82 5.33 14.06
CA GLY A 309 -6.95 4.76 13.04
C GLY A 309 -6.28 5.83 12.17
N LEU A 310 -7.04 6.81 11.70
CA LEU A 310 -6.51 7.91 10.90
C LEU A 310 -5.54 8.79 11.68
N MET A 311 -5.86 9.11 12.94
CA MET A 311 -4.95 9.82 13.84
C MET A 311 -3.67 9.03 14.12
N ALA A 312 -3.79 7.73 14.40
CA ALA A 312 -2.64 6.86 14.64
C ALA A 312 -1.69 6.83 13.42
N PHE A 313 -2.26 6.83 12.21
CA PHE A 313 -1.49 6.93 10.97
C PHE A 313 -0.88 8.33 10.78
N ALA A 314 -1.65 9.40 11.00
CA ALA A 314 -1.17 10.77 10.82
C ALA A 314 -0.01 11.10 11.79
N VAL A 315 -0.18 10.79 13.07
CA VAL A 315 0.85 10.99 14.10
C VAL A 315 2.05 10.08 13.84
N GLY A 316 1.81 8.79 13.61
CA GLY A 316 2.88 7.83 13.32
C GLY A 316 3.70 8.24 12.10
N ARG A 317 3.05 8.67 11.01
CA ARG A 317 3.73 9.13 9.78
C ARG A 317 4.46 10.45 10.01
N THR A 318 3.94 11.33 10.86
CA THR A 318 4.64 12.57 11.25
C THR A 318 5.94 12.24 11.97
N LEU A 319 5.90 11.39 12.99
CA LEU A 319 7.10 10.97 13.73
C LEU A 319 8.09 10.20 12.86
N GLN A 320 7.60 9.33 11.97
CA GLN A 320 8.43 8.65 10.97
C GLN A 320 9.17 9.65 10.08
N THR A 321 8.46 10.67 9.61
CA THR A 321 9.03 11.71 8.74
C THR A 321 10.05 12.56 9.49
N ALA A 322 9.79 12.91 10.75
CA ALA A 322 10.72 13.62 11.61
C ALA A 322 12.00 12.81 11.88
N TRP A 323 11.86 11.49 12.10
CA TRP A 323 13.01 10.60 12.26
C TRP A 323 13.86 10.50 10.99
N LEU A 324 13.21 10.34 9.84
CA LEU A 324 13.88 10.32 8.54
C LEU A 324 14.61 11.62 8.26
N TRP A 325 13.97 12.76 8.55
CA TRP A 325 14.61 14.07 8.43
C TRP A 325 15.86 14.18 9.32
N TYR A 326 15.78 13.75 10.58
CA TYR A 326 16.94 13.74 11.47
C TYR A 326 18.08 12.87 10.93
N ARG A 327 17.77 11.65 10.49
CA ARG A 327 18.74 10.70 9.94
C ARG A 327 19.27 11.08 8.57
N SER A 328 18.55 11.86 7.77
CA SER A 328 18.99 12.30 6.44
C SER A 328 19.95 13.51 6.50
N ARG A 329 20.02 14.26 7.62
CA ARG A 329 20.88 15.45 7.75
C ARG A 329 22.34 15.24 7.31
N PRO A 330 23.04 14.16 7.70
CA PRO A 330 24.43 13.95 7.28
C PRO A 330 24.57 13.75 5.77
N ALA A 331 23.60 13.08 5.13
CA ALA A 331 23.58 12.88 3.68
C ALA A 331 23.26 14.20 2.95
N MET A 332 22.26 14.94 3.44
CA MET A 332 21.86 16.22 2.85
C MET A 332 22.95 17.30 2.96
N ARG A 333 23.74 17.32 4.05
CA ARG A 333 24.87 18.25 4.20
C ARG A 333 25.97 18.03 3.16
N ARG A 334 26.21 16.78 2.76
CA ARG A 334 27.18 16.46 1.70
C ARG A 334 26.69 16.92 0.33
N LEU A 335 25.39 16.78 0.08
CA LEU A 335 24.73 17.23 -1.16
C LEU A 335 24.58 18.74 -1.28
N SER A 336 24.72 19.51 -0.19
CA SER A 336 24.71 20.98 -0.23
C SER A 336 26.10 21.60 -0.44
N VAL A 337 27.15 20.80 -0.29
CA VAL A 337 28.56 21.21 -0.45
C VAL A 337 29.10 20.81 -1.84
N ALA A 338 28.44 19.85 -2.50
CA ALA A 338 28.65 19.45 -3.90
C ALA A 338 27.75 20.26 -4.85
#